data_AF-A0A7Y0QMC7-F1
#
_entry.id   AF-A0A7Y0QMC7-F1
#
_cell.length_a   1.000
_cell.length_b   1.000
_cell.length_c   1.000
_cell.angle_alpha   90.00
_cell.angle_beta   90.00
_cell.angle_gamma   90.00
#
_symmetry.space_group_name_H-M   'P 1'
#
loop_
_entity.id
_entity.type
_entity.pdbx_description
1 polymer ?
#
loop_
_entity_poly.entity_id
_entity_poly.type
_entity_poly.pdbx_seq_one_letter_code
_entity_poly.pdbx_strand_id
1 'polypeptide(L)'
;MFIIGIALILVALSLEFAMWTSAFSRFMYLEDLQEKLEPEVFRRVVAINPTEKALIISGAGVFVAGVVLLVLGLVKRNRTTTAA
;
A
#
# COMPACT_ATOMS: atom_id res chain seq x y z
N MET A 1 6.95 -13.87 15.12
CA MET A 1 6.89 -14.07 13.65
C MET A 1 5.49 -13.90 13.11
N PHE A 2 4.50 -14.68 13.57
CA PHE A 2 3.11 -14.56 13.11
C PHE A 2 2.50 -13.15 13.29
N ILE A 3 2.51 -12.61 14.52
CA ILE A 3 1.96 -11.27 14.82
C ILE A 3 2.70 -10.17 14.04
N ILE A 4 4.02 -10.28 13.90
CA ILE A 4 4.84 -9.34 13.13
C ILE A 4 4.46 -9.39 11.64
N GLY A 5 4.26 -10.58 11.08
CA GLY A 5 3.80 -10.74 9.70
C GLY A 5 2.45 -10.06 9.45
N ILE A 6 1.48 -10.25 10.36
CA ILE A 6 0.19 -9.55 10.30
C ILE A 6 0.38 -8.04 10.38
N ALA A 7 1.18 -7.55 11.32
CA ALA A 7 1.42 -6.12 11.48
C ALA A 7 2.02 -5.48 10.21
N LEU A 8 2.99 -6.13 9.58
CA LEU A 8 3.59 -5.66 8.33
C LEU A 8 2.58 -5.63 7.18
N ILE A 9 1.74 -6.65 7.06
CA ILE A 9 0.66 -6.69 6.06
C ILE A 9 -0.31 -5.52 6.28
N LEU A 10 -0.75 -5.29 7.51
CA LEU A 10 -1.66 -4.19 7.85
C LEU A 10 -1.05 -2.81 7.57
N VAL A 11 0.24 -2.62 7.86
CA VAL A 11 0.95 -1.39 7.55
C VAL A 11 1.02 -1.17 6.03
N ALA A 12 1.36 -2.20 5.26
CA ALA A 12 1.42 -2.09 3.79
C ALA A 12 0.04 -1.78 3.19
N LEU A 13 -1.02 -2.45 3.66
CA LEU A 13 -2.40 -2.18 3.22
C LEU A 13 -2.85 -0.76 3.59
N SER A 14 -2.51 -0.29 4.79
CA SER A 14 -2.83 1.07 5.23
C SER A 14 -2.12 2.12 4.38
N LEU A 15 -0.86 1.86 4.02
CA LEU A 15 -0.10 2.73 3.13
C LEU A 15 -0.73 2.77 1.74
N GLU A 16 -1.04 1.63 1.13
CA GLU A 16 -1.69 1.60 -0.19
C GLU A 16 -3.06 2.28 -0.18
N PHE A 17 -3.85 2.07 0.87
CA PHE A 17 -5.14 2.73 1.03
C PHE A 17 -5.00 4.26 1.18
N ALA A 18 -4.01 4.73 1.94
CA ALA A 18 -3.71 6.15 2.08
C ALA A 18 -3.29 6.79 0.75
N MET A 19 -2.47 6.08 -0.05
CA MET A 19 -2.06 6.54 -1.37
C MET A 19 -3.24 6.61 -2.34
N TRP A 20 -4.10 5.59 -2.33
CA TRP A 20 -5.30 5.54 -3.15
C TRP A 20 -6.28 6.67 -2.80
N THR A 21 -6.57 6.88 -1.51
CA THR A 21 -7.47 7.96 -1.06
C THR A 21 -6.92 9.34 -1.38
N SER A 22 -5.61 9.57 -1.22
CA SER A 22 -4.96 10.81 -1.64
C SER A 22 -5.09 11.05 -3.15
N ALA A 23 -4.80 10.04 -3.98
CA ALA A 23 -4.92 10.16 -5.43
C ALA A 23 -6.37 10.42 -5.87
N PHE A 24 -7.33 9.71 -5.26
CA PHE A 24 -8.75 9.90 -5.51
C PHE A 24 -9.22 11.30 -5.10
N SER A 25 -8.81 11.79 -3.94
CA SER A 25 -9.15 13.14 -3.48
C SER A 25 -8.61 14.23 -4.42
N ARG A 26 -7.38 14.09 -4.92
CA ARG A 26 -6.82 15.02 -5.92
C ARG A 26 -7.59 14.96 -7.23
N PHE A 27 -7.96 13.77 -7.68
CA PHE A 27 -8.77 13.61 -8.89
C PHE A 27 -10.11 14.33 -8.75
N MET A 28 -10.86 14.07 -7.67
CA MET A 28 -12.16 14.71 -7.41
C MET A 28 -12.04 16.22 -7.30
N TYR A 29 -11.01 16.72 -6.60
CA TYR A 29 -10.77 18.16 -6.46
C TYR A 29 -10.51 18.83 -7.82
N LEU A 30 -9.74 18.18 -8.69
CA LEU A 30 -9.44 18.70 -10.02
C LEU A 30 -10.62 18.56 -10.99
N GLU A 31 -11.39 17.49 -10.87
CA GLU A 31 -12.64 17.29 -11.63
C GLU A 31 -13.63 18.43 -11.33
N ASP A 32 -13.80 18.79 -10.06
CA ASP A 32 -14.65 19.92 -9.64
C ASP A 32 -14.16 21.28 -10.18
N LEU A 33 -12.86 21.39 -10.47
CA LEU A 33 -12.25 22.60 -11.04
C LEU A 33 -12.18 22.61 -12.59
N GLN A 34 -12.63 21.56 -13.28
CA GLN A 34 -12.39 21.36 -14.73
C GLN A 34 -12.84 22.51 -15.64
N GLU A 35 -13.85 23.31 -15.25
CA GLU A 35 -14.25 24.50 -16.03
C GLU A 35 -13.13 25.57 -16.12
N LYS A 36 -12.09 25.51 -15.28
CA LYS A 36 -11.08 26.56 -15.12
C LYS A 36 -9.64 26.09 -15.39
N LEU A 37 -9.41 24.83 -15.76
CA LEU A 37 -8.07 24.26 -15.89
C LEU A 37 -7.76 23.80 -17.31
N GLU A 38 -6.58 24.18 -17.79
CA GLU A 38 -6.05 23.63 -19.04
C GLU A 38 -5.77 22.12 -18.89
N PRO A 39 -6.08 21.31 -19.93
CA PRO A 39 -5.92 19.85 -19.89
C PRO A 39 -4.50 19.36 -19.54
N GLU A 40 -3.48 20.15 -19.88
CA GLU A 40 -2.08 19.83 -19.58
C GLU A 40 -1.75 19.94 -18.10
N VAL A 41 -2.35 20.90 -17.39
CA VAL A 41 -2.18 21.08 -15.95
C VAL A 41 -2.88 19.94 -15.22
N PHE A 42 -4.08 19.56 -15.65
CA PHE A 42 -4.79 18.39 -15.12
C PHE A 42 -3.91 17.11 -15.20
N ARG A 43 -3.33 16.82 -16.37
CA ARG A 43 -2.47 15.65 -16.56
C ARG A 43 -1.24 15.66 -15.64
N ARG A 44 -0.62 16.81 -15.40
CA ARG A 44 0.56 16.91 -14.53
C ARG A 44 0.23 16.72 -13.06
N VAL A 45 -0.92 17.19 -12.59
CA VAL A 45 -1.31 17.06 -11.18
C VAL A 45 -1.85 15.67 -10.84
N VAL A 46 -2.52 15.01 -11.79
CA VAL A 46 -2.99 13.62 -11.64
C VAL A 46 -1.86 12.60 -11.82
N ALA A 47 -0.75 12.98 -12.44
CA ALA A 47 0.39 12.08 -12.60
C ALA A 47 0.99 11.66 -11.25
N ILE A 48 1.27 10.37 -11.11
CA ILE A 48 1.92 9.80 -9.92
C ILE A 48 3.33 10.39 -9.81
N ASN A 49 3.61 11.06 -8.70
CA ASN A 49 4.93 11.63 -8.43
C ASN A 49 5.95 10.50 -8.13
N PRO A 50 7.22 10.61 -8.53
CA PRO A 50 8.29 9.68 -8.12
C PRO A 50 8.28 9.27 -6.64
N THR A 51 7.96 10.18 -5.71
CA THR A 51 7.85 9.84 -4.28
C THR A 51 6.71 8.85 -4.01
N GLU A 52 5.56 9.06 -4.64
CA GLU A 52 4.39 8.18 -4.50
C GLU A 52 4.67 6.81 -5.09
N LYS A 53 5.37 6.77 -6.23
CA LYS A 53 5.84 5.53 -6.84
C LYS A 53 6.80 4.77 -5.93
N ALA A 54 7.73 5.46 -5.27
CA ALA A 54 8.65 4.85 -4.31
C ALA A 54 7.89 4.27 -3.10
N LEU A 55 6.89 5.00 -2.58
CA LEU A 55 6.05 4.53 -1.48
C LEU A 55 5.26 3.27 -1.87
N ILE A 56 4.64 3.24 -3.05
CA ILE A 56 3.92 2.05 -3.55
C ILE A 56 4.87 0.85 -3.66
N ILE A 57 6.05 1.03 -4.25
CA ILE A 57 7.05 -0.05 -4.38
C ILE A 57 7.51 -0.55 -3.00
N SER A 58 7.79 0.37 -2.08
CA SER A 58 8.20 0.01 -0.72
C SER A 58 7.08 -0.71 0.04
N GLY A 59 5.83 -0.29 -0.13
CA GLY A 59 4.64 -0.92 0.44
C GLY A 59 4.49 -2.36 -0.04
N ALA A 60 4.62 -2.59 -1.35
CA ALA A 60 4.61 -3.94 -1.92
C ALA A 60 5.73 -4.83 -1.34
N GLY A 61 6.95 -4.28 -1.18
CA GLY A 61 8.05 -4.99 -0.54
C GLY A 61 7.76 -5.38 0.91
N VAL A 62 7.21 -4.44 1.69
CA VAL A 62 6.80 -4.68 3.09
C VAL A 62 5.68 -5.71 3.17
N PHE A 63 4.71 -5.67 2.25
CA PHE A 63 3.64 -6.66 2.17
C PHE A 63 4.20 -8.08 1.96
N VAL A 64 5.09 -8.25 0.97
CA VAL A 64 5.74 -9.54 0.69
C VAL A 64 6.51 -10.04 1.91
N ALA A 65 7.29 -9.18 2.57
CA ALA A 65 8.01 -9.55 3.79
C ALA A 65 7.05 -9.98 4.91
N GLY A 66 5.93 -9.29 5.07
CA GLY A 66 4.87 -9.63 6.02
C GLY A 66 4.27 -11.00 5.75
N VAL A 67 3.94 -11.31 4.48
CA VAL A 67 3.42 -12.62 4.06
C VAL A 67 4.43 -13.73 4.36
N VAL A 68 5.71 -13.53 4.05
CA VAL A 68 6.76 -14.52 4.34
C VAL A 68 6.83 -14.81 5.85
N LEU A 69 6.84 -13.78 6.69
CA LEU A 69 6.89 -13.96 8.15
C LEU A 69 5.62 -14.61 8.72
N LEU A 70 4.46 -14.33 8.12
CA LEU A 70 3.18 -14.96 8.47
C LEU A 70 3.26 -16.47 8.20
N VAL A 71 3.66 -16.86 6.99
CA VAL A 71 3.77 -18.26 6.56
C VAL A 71 4.79 -19.00 7.43
N LEU A 72 5.97 -18.44 7.66
CA LEU A 72 6.97 -19.03 8.55
C LEU A 72 6.44 -19.20 9.98
N GLY A 73 5.68 -18.22 10.48
CA GLY A 73 5.01 -18.30 11.78
C GLY A 73 3.99 -19.45 11.85
N LEU A 74 3.18 -19.64 10.80
CA LEU A 74 2.19 -20.72 10.71
C LEU A 74 2.86 -22.09 10.63
N VAL A 75 3.89 -22.25 9.80
CA VAL A 75 4.64 -23.51 9.65
C VAL A 75 5.29 -23.91 10.98
N LYS A 76 5.92 -22.96 11.70
CA LYS A 76 6.53 -23.25 13.01
C LYS A 76 5.49 -23.66 14.05
N ARG A 77 4.34 -22.98 14.08
CA ARG A 77 3.24 -23.30 15.01
C ARG A 77 2.74 -24.73 14.79
N ASN A 78 2.47 -25.11 13.55
CA ASN A 78 1.97 -26.46 13.23
C ASN A 78 2.96 -27.56 13.63
N ARG A 79 4.27 -27.37 13.39
CA ARG A 79 5.29 -28.35 13.79
C ARG A 79 5.41 -28.55 15.30
N THR A 80 5.13 -27.50 16.09
CA THR A 80 5.21 -27.58 17.55
C THR A 80 4.02 -28.34 18.12
N THR A 81 2.83 -28.19 17.52
CA THR A 81 1.61 -28.90 17.93
C THR A 81 1.64 -30.40 17.60
N THR A 82 2.31 -30.82 16.52
CA THR A 82 2.41 -32.24 16.14
C THR A 82 3.47 -33.00 16.94
N ALA A 83 4.39 -32.29 17.60
CA ALA A 83 5.47 -32.87 18.40
C ALA A 83 5.13 -32.98 19.90
N ALA A 84 3.95 -32.53 20.32
CA ALA A 84 3.43 -32.60 21.69
C ALA A 84 2.29 -33.63 21.77
#